data_AF-A0A9R0PV85-F1
#
_entry.id   AF-A0A9R0PV85-F1
#
_cell.length_a   1.000
_cell.length_b   1.000
_cell.length_c   1.000
_cell.angle_alpha   90.00
_cell.angle_beta   90.00
_cell.angle_gamma   90.00
#
_symmetry.space_group_name_H-M   'P 1'
#
loop_
_entity.id
_entity.type
_entity.pdbx_description
1 polymer ?
#
loop_
_entity_poly.entity_id
_entity_poly.type
_entity_poly.pdbx_seq_one_letter_code
_entity_poly.pdbx_strand_id
1 'polypeptide(L)'
;MLVQFAVVLGGCNFETTMACSEESRLVSEVSGEGALRLLAAAMEGRRRGCDREREEAKARYEVFVKSKKGRKESKARREVLVGLCCSAANDVAVLAFFVTVVLR
;
A
#
# COMPACT_ATOMS: atom_id res chain seq x y z
N MET A 1 7.45 16.59 -49.34
CA MET A 1 6.02 16.29 -49.10
C MET A 1 5.74 16.44 -47.60
N LEU A 2 4.70 17.17 -47.18
CA LEU A 2 4.33 17.33 -45.76
C LEU A 2 3.22 16.33 -45.43
N VAL A 3 3.42 15.51 -44.40
CA VAL A 3 2.43 14.53 -43.96
C VAL A 3 2.06 14.84 -42.51
N GLN A 4 0.77 15.05 -42.26
CA GLN A 4 0.21 15.29 -40.93
C GLN A 4 -0.37 13.98 -40.39
N PHE A 5 -0.01 13.65 -39.16
CA PHE A 5 -0.61 12.54 -38.44
C PHE A 5 -1.20 13.07 -37.13
N ALA A 6 -2.44 12.67 -36.84
CA ALA A 6 -3.09 12.89 -35.57
C ALA A 6 -3.15 11.56 -34.80
N VAL A 7 -2.59 11.52 -33.59
CA VAL A 7 -2.64 10.35 -32.72
C VAL A 7 -3.46 10.70 -31.49
N VAL A 8 -4.49 9.90 -31.22
CA VAL A 8 -5.34 10.04 -30.03
C VAL A 8 -4.93 8.98 -29.02
N LEU A 9 -4.30 9.41 -27.92
CA LEU A 9 -3.94 8.55 -26.79
C LEU A 9 -4.68 9.04 -25.55
N GLY A 10 -5.59 8.20 -25.04
CA GLY A 10 -6.28 8.46 -23.77
C GLY A 10 -7.20 9.69 -23.75
N GLY A 11 -7.78 10.09 -24.89
CA GLY A 11 -8.71 11.23 -24.97
C GLY A 11 -8.07 12.59 -25.24
N CYS A 12 -6.74 12.64 -25.45
CA CYS A 12 -6.04 13.84 -25.90
C CYS A 12 -5.63 13.68 -27.37
N ASN A 13 -5.95 14.67 -28.21
CA ASN A 13 -5.60 14.71 -29.62
C ASN A 13 -4.22 15.38 -29.77
N PHE A 14 -3.24 14.67 -30.32
CA PHE A 14 -1.93 15.23 -30.63
C PHE A 14 -1.76 15.31 -32.15
N GLU A 15 -1.60 16.52 -32.66
CA GLU A 15 -1.26 16.75 -34.07
C GLU A 15 0.25 16.93 -34.18
N THR A 16 0.89 16.14 -35.04
CA THR A 16 2.32 16.26 -35.34
C THR A 16 2.49 16.38 -36.84
N THR A 17 3.25 17.39 -37.27
CA THR A 17 3.52 17.66 -38.69
C THR A 17 4.95 17.22 -39.00
N MET A 18 5.14 16.25 -39.90
CA MET A 18 6.46 15.84 -40.37
C MET A 18 6.71 16.33 -41.81
N ALA A 19 7.89 16.89 -42.05
CA ALA A 19 8.36 17.26 -43.37
C ALA A 19 9.32 16.19 -43.89
N CYS A 20 8.94 15.48 -44.95
CA CYS A 20 9.83 14.54 -45.65
C CYS A 20 10.45 15.23 -46.87
N SER A 21 11.78 15.35 -46.86
CA SER A 21 12.62 15.70 -48.02
C SER A 21 13.13 14.41 -48.67
N GLU A 22 13.01 14.29 -50.00
CA GLU A 22 13.33 13.04 -50.73
C GLU A 22 14.83 12.76 -50.85
N GLU A 23 15.71 13.71 -50.52
CA GLU A 23 17.17 13.56 -50.68
C GLU A 23 17.95 13.32 -49.38
N SER A 24 17.26 13.16 -48.23
CA SER A 24 17.96 12.94 -46.97
C SER A 24 17.16 11.99 -46.09
N ARG A 25 17.78 10.87 -45.70
CA ARG A 25 17.31 9.99 -44.61
C ARG A 25 17.39 10.68 -43.23
N LEU A 26 16.92 11.92 -43.14
CA LEU A 26 16.85 12.69 -41.91
C LEU A 26 15.44 13.28 -41.82
N VAL A 27 14.58 12.56 -41.09
CA VAL A 27 13.33 13.11 -40.60
C VAL A 27 13.71 14.13 -39.53
N SER A 28 13.66 15.42 -39.85
CA SER A 28 13.81 16.47 -38.85
C SER A 28 12.46 16.68 -38.18
N GLU A 29 12.30 16.15 -36.97
CA GLU A 29 11.14 16.42 -36.11
C GLU A 29 11.04 17.92 -35.83
N VAL A 30 10.04 18.58 -36.39
CA VAL A 30 9.70 19.96 -36.01
C VAL A 30 8.65 19.88 -34.89
N SER A 31 9.07 20.19 -33.67
CA SER A 31 8.25 20.46 -32.47
C SER A 31 7.55 19.27 -31.79
N GLY A 32 8.32 18.33 -31.24
CA GLY A 32 7.84 17.30 -30.29
C GLY A 32 7.97 17.67 -28.80
N GLU A 33 8.70 18.74 -28.46
CA GLU A 33 9.03 19.09 -27.07
C GLU A 33 7.78 19.51 -26.24
N GLY A 34 6.85 20.25 -26.85
CA GLY A 34 5.59 20.64 -26.20
C GLY A 34 4.69 19.44 -25.88
N ALA A 35 4.59 18.48 -26.79
CA ALA A 35 3.80 17.27 -26.60
C ALA A 35 4.40 16.37 -25.51
N LEU A 36 5.74 16.22 -25.48
CA LEU A 36 6.44 15.49 -24.43
C LEU A 36 6.30 16.14 -23.06
N ARG A 37 6.32 17.48 -22.98
CA ARG A 37 6.07 18.23 -21.73
C ARG A 37 4.62 18.05 -21.23
N LEU A 38 3.63 18.05 -22.12
CA LEU A 38 2.23 17.79 -21.75
C LEU A 38 2.02 16.36 -21.27
N LEU A 39 2.62 15.38 -21.95
CA LEU A 39 2.59 13.97 -21.53
C LEU A 39 3.27 13.78 -20.17
N ALA A 40 4.43 14.41 -19.95
CA ALA A 40 5.14 14.39 -18.68
C ALA A 40 4.30 14.98 -17.54
N ALA A 41 3.65 16.13 -17.78
CA ALA A 41 2.75 16.76 -16.81
C ALA A 41 1.53 15.89 -16.47
N ALA A 42 0.91 15.25 -17.49
CA ALA A 42 -0.21 14.34 -17.29
C ALA A 42 0.20 13.08 -16.49
N MET A 43 1.37 12.53 -16.80
CA MET A 43 1.94 11.37 -16.08
C MET A 43 2.29 11.71 -14.63
N GLU A 44 2.80 12.89 -14.35
CA GLU A 44 3.13 13.33 -12.99
C GLU A 44 1.88 13.55 -12.14
N GLY A 45 0.80 14.12 -12.72
CA GLY A 45 -0.50 14.24 -12.06
C GLY A 45 -1.10 12.88 -11.69
N ARG A 46 -0.99 11.89 -12.59
CA ARG A 46 -1.48 10.52 -12.35
C ARG A 46 -0.70 9.79 -11.24
N ARG A 47 0.62 10.00 -11.17
CA ARG A 47 1.46 9.41 -10.10
C ARG A 47 1.10 9.97 -8.72
N ARG A 48 0.98 11.30 -8.60
CA ARG A 48 0.58 11.94 -7.32
C ARG A 48 -0.82 11.54 -6.86
N GLY A 49 -1.77 11.38 -7.78
CA GLY A 49 -3.11 10.88 -7.46
C GLY A 49 -3.08 9.44 -6.93
N CYS A 50 -2.30 8.57 -7.57
CA CYS A 50 -2.17 7.17 -7.17
C CYS A 50 -1.47 7.01 -5.81
N ASP A 51 -0.43 7.81 -5.53
CA ASP A 51 0.26 7.78 -4.24
C ASP A 51 -0.66 8.22 -3.10
N ARG A 52 -1.45 9.28 -3.31
CA ARG A 52 -2.43 9.75 -2.32
C ARG A 52 -3.53 8.73 -2.05
N GLU A 53 -4.11 8.13 -3.09
CA GLU A 53 -5.10 7.05 -2.94
C GLU A 53 -4.52 5.83 -2.22
N ARG A 54 -3.26 5.49 -2.50
CA ARG A 54 -2.54 4.39 -1.85
C ARG A 54 -2.27 4.68 -0.38
N GLU A 55 -1.89 5.90 -0.02
CA GLU A 55 -1.72 6.31 1.37
C GLU A 55 -3.04 6.32 2.14
N GLU A 56 -4.12 6.82 1.54
CA GLU A 56 -5.45 6.78 2.14
C GLU A 56 -5.94 5.34 2.35
N ALA A 57 -5.70 4.43 1.40
CA ALA A 57 -6.00 3.01 1.54
C ALA A 57 -5.18 2.35 2.66
N LYS A 58 -3.88 2.67 2.76
CA LYS A 58 -3.00 2.17 3.82
C LYS A 58 -3.45 2.66 5.19
N ALA A 59 -3.82 3.93 5.32
CA ALA A 59 -4.33 4.50 6.57
C ALA A 59 -5.61 3.79 7.04
N ARG A 60 -6.56 3.54 6.13
CA ARG A 60 -7.79 2.78 6.43
C ARG A 60 -7.49 1.35 6.88
N TYR A 61 -6.54 0.69 6.21
CA TYR A 61 -6.12 -0.66 6.58
C TYR A 61 -5.48 -0.71 7.98
N GLU A 62 -4.61 0.24 8.32
CA GLU A 62 -4.00 0.30 9.64
C GLU A 62 -5.03 0.51 10.75
N VAL A 63 -6.04 1.36 10.53
CA VAL A 63 -7.15 1.55 11.47
C VAL A 63 -7.94 0.25 11.65
N PHE A 64 -8.20 -0.51 10.59
CA PHE A 64 -8.85 -1.81 10.65
C PHE A 64 -8.01 -2.85 11.43
N VAL A 65 -6.70 -2.91 11.20
CA VAL A 65 -5.82 -3.82 11.92
C VAL A 65 -5.76 -3.46 13.41
N LYS A 66 -5.65 -2.16 13.73
CA LYS A 66 -5.66 -1.67 15.12
C LYS A 66 -6.98 -1.98 15.84
N SER A 67 -8.13 -1.81 15.17
CA SER A 67 -9.44 -2.15 15.77
C SER A 67 -9.61 -3.66 16.02
N LYS A 68 -8.97 -4.51 15.21
CA LYS A 68 -8.93 -5.97 15.41
C LYS A 68 -7.92 -6.40 16.49
N LYS A 69 -6.90 -5.59 16.79
CA LYS A 69 -5.86 -5.89 17.78
C LYS A 69 -6.42 -6.03 19.20
N GLY A 70 -7.39 -5.19 19.58
CA GLY A 70 -7.97 -5.19 20.93
C GLY A 70 -8.57 -6.55 21.35
N ARG A 71 -9.21 -7.26 20.41
CA ARG A 71 -9.80 -8.59 20.70
C ARG A 71 -8.74 -9.68 20.85
N LYS A 72 -7.63 -9.60 20.11
CA LYS A 72 -6.52 -10.55 20.22
C LYS A 72 -5.74 -10.34 21.51
N GLU A 73 -5.48 -9.09 21.87
CA GLU A 73 -4.72 -8.76 23.08
C GLU A 73 -5.51 -9.12 24.35
N SER A 74 -6.82 -8.84 24.38
CA SER A 74 -7.68 -9.24 25.50
C SER A 74 -7.75 -10.78 25.65
N LYS A 75 -7.85 -11.51 24.54
CA LYS A 75 -7.82 -12.99 24.56
C LYS A 75 -6.48 -13.53 25.07
N ALA A 76 -5.36 -12.99 24.58
CA ALA A 76 -4.02 -13.38 25.03
C ALA A 76 -3.81 -13.09 26.54
N ARG A 77 -4.25 -11.92 27.02
CA ARG A 77 -4.18 -11.59 28.46
C ARG A 77 -5.00 -12.55 29.32
N ARG A 78 -6.18 -12.96 28.85
CA ARG A 78 -7.04 -13.92 29.57
C ARG A 78 -6.41 -15.31 29.63
N GLU A 79 -5.81 -15.77 28.54
CA GLU A 79 -5.11 -17.05 28.50
C GLU A 79 -3.91 -17.07 29.47
N VAL A 80 -3.12 -15.99 29.52
CA VAL A 80 -2.03 -15.83 30.49
C VAL A 80 -2.54 -15.86 31.93
N LEU A 81 -3.61 -15.12 32.24
CA LEU A 81 -4.19 -15.08 33.59
C LEU A 81 -4.70 -16.46 34.03
N VAL A 82 -5.37 -17.18 33.13
CA VAL A 82 -5.86 -18.55 33.42
C VAL A 82 -4.71 -19.49 33.70
N GLY A 83 -3.62 -19.43 32.92
CA GLY A 83 -2.43 -20.25 33.16
C GLY A 83 -1.80 -20.01 34.55
N LEU A 84 -1.65 -18.74 34.94
CA LEU A 84 -1.12 -18.37 36.26
C LEU A 84 -2.02 -18.86 37.40
N CYS A 85 -3.34 -18.71 37.28
CA CYS A 85 -4.28 -19.20 38.30
C CYS A 85 -4.23 -20.73 38.43
N CYS A 86 -4.15 -21.47 37.32
CA CYS A 86 -4.03 -22.92 37.36
C CYS A 86 -2.73 -23.37 38.04
N SER A 87 -1.60 -22.72 37.76
CA SER A 87 -0.33 -23.02 38.44
C SER A 87 -0.43 -22.74 39.94
N ALA A 88 -0.93 -21.56 40.31
CA ALA A 88 -1.07 -21.18 41.71
C ALA A 88 -2.02 -22.10 42.49
N ALA A 89 -3.13 -22.53 41.87
CA ALA A 89 -4.07 -23.47 42.48
C ALA A 89 -3.41 -24.82 42.77
N ASN A 90 -2.57 -25.33 41.85
CA ASN A 90 -1.80 -26.54 42.07
C ASN A 90 -0.79 -26.38 43.22
N ASP A 91 -0.05 -25.26 43.25
CA ASP A 91 0.92 -25.00 44.31
C ASP A 91 0.25 -24.93 45.69
N VAL A 92 -0.88 -24.24 45.79
CA VAL A 92 -1.67 -24.14 47.02
C VAL A 92 -2.21 -25.52 47.43
N ALA A 93 -2.68 -26.34 46.48
CA ALA A 93 -3.15 -27.69 46.79
C ALA A 93 -2.02 -28.58 47.34
N VAL A 94 -0.83 -28.51 46.75
CA VAL A 94 0.36 -29.24 47.22
C VAL A 94 0.78 -28.77 48.61
N LEU A 95 0.84 -27.45 48.84
CA LEU A 95 1.16 -26.89 50.15
C LEU A 95 0.13 -27.28 51.20
N ALA A 96 -1.17 -27.22 50.88
CA ALA A 96 -2.23 -27.65 51.77
C ALA A 96 -2.09 -29.14 52.13
N PHE A 97 -1.76 -30.00 51.15
CA PHE A 97 -1.49 -31.40 51.40
C PHE A 97 -0.33 -31.59 52.38
N PHE A 98 0.81 -30.93 52.17
CA PHE A 98 1.93 -30.99 53.11
C PHE A 98 1.55 -30.53 54.51
N VAL A 99 0.84 -29.41 54.64
CA VAL A 99 0.35 -28.92 55.93
C VAL A 99 -0.55 -29.96 56.60
N THR A 100 -1.48 -30.58 55.86
CA THR A 100 -2.36 -31.61 56.41
C THR A 100 -1.65 -32.90 56.82
N VAL A 101 -0.54 -33.26 56.17
CA VAL A 101 0.24 -34.46 56.50
C VAL A 101 1.19 -34.19 57.67
N VAL A 102 1.81 -33.00 57.71
CA VAL A 102 2.77 -32.62 58.76
C VAL A 102 2.06 -32.26 60.07
N LEU A 103 0.87 -31.66 60.01
CA LEU A 103 0.06 -31.33 61.19
C LEU A 103 -0.89 -32.46 61.61
N ARG A 104 -0.86 -33.61 60.93
CA ARG A 104 -1.54 -34.84 61.35
C ARG A 104 -0.64 -35.65 62.27
#